data_AF-A0AAV0YC19-F1
#
_entry.id   AF-A0AAV0YC19-F1
#
_cell.length_a   1.000
_cell.length_b   1.000
_cell.length_c   1.000
_cell.angle_alpha   90.00
_cell.angle_beta   90.00
_cell.angle_gamma   90.00
#
_symmetry.space_group_name_H-M   'P 1'
#
loop_
_entity.id
_entity.type
_entity.pdbx_description
1 polymer ?
#
loop_
_entity_poly.entity_id
_entity_poly.type
_entity_poly.pdbx_seq_one_letter_code
_entity_poly.pdbx_strand_id
1 'polypeptide(L)'
;MKRLIDITLCLVKGGRPFRGHDEGEKSNQKGLFKEIVNTFAKYEIVLKEHFENGPKNAKYTSNRIQNDLISSIHNVLIKKVKADLQNVYVSILADETSDVGHHEQLSIVIRYFDDQMNRPVETFLDLVRLVSVNAESIFTAISNIIHSKFGIGWSSIIAVCFDGASTMSGNIGGVQRKFKEMNANILYVHCYAHCLNLSLINSITSNTSNKNQVVFNFLGSVQFLYSFIEGSPT
;
A
#
# COMPACT_ATOMS: atom_id res chain seq x y z
N MET A 1 -18.63 -21.73 -7.60
CA MET A 1 -18.26 -20.30 -7.48
C MET A 1 -17.90 -19.88 -6.06
N LYS A 2 -18.76 -20.07 -5.03
CA LYS A 2 -18.46 -19.69 -3.63
C LYS A 2 -17.08 -20.17 -3.13
N ARG A 3 -16.74 -21.46 -3.36
CA ARG A 3 -15.42 -22.02 -3.02
C ARG A 3 -14.24 -21.22 -3.60
N LEU A 4 -14.36 -20.79 -4.86
CA LEU A 4 -13.29 -20.03 -5.52
C LEU A 4 -13.14 -18.65 -4.90
N ILE A 5 -14.24 -18.01 -4.52
CA ILE A 5 -14.23 -16.73 -3.79
C ILE A 5 -13.56 -16.92 -2.42
N ASP A 6 -13.90 -17.98 -1.69
CA ASP A 6 -13.32 -18.27 -0.37
C ASP A 6 -11.81 -18.54 -0.47
N ILE A 7 -11.36 -19.24 -1.51
CA ILE A 7 -9.93 -19.45 -1.81
C ILE A 7 -9.25 -18.11 -2.11
N THR A 8 -9.85 -17.26 -2.95
CA THR A 8 -9.33 -15.92 -3.24
C THR A 8 -9.22 -15.09 -1.96
N LEU A 9 -10.24 -15.08 -1.11
CA LEU A 9 -10.22 -14.38 0.18
C LEU A 9 -9.14 -14.91 1.12
N CYS A 10 -8.94 -16.23 1.16
CA CYS A 10 -7.89 -16.87 1.96
C CYS A 10 -6.50 -16.40 1.51
N LEU A 11 -6.23 -16.40 0.21
CA LEU A 11 -4.96 -15.95 -0.36
C LEU A 11 -4.71 -14.45 -0.10
N VAL A 12 -5.72 -13.61 -0.30
CA VAL A 12 -5.61 -12.15 -0.06
C VAL A 12 -5.33 -11.86 1.41
N LYS A 13 -6.08 -12.48 2.34
CA LYS A 13 -5.87 -12.29 3.78
C LYS A 13 -4.47 -12.72 4.23
N GLY A 14 -3.92 -13.74 3.59
CA GLY A 14 -2.57 -14.24 3.88
C GLY A 14 -1.45 -13.53 3.11
N GLY A 15 -1.75 -12.53 2.27
CA GLY A 15 -0.75 -11.88 1.41
C GLY A 15 -0.01 -12.86 0.48
N ARG A 16 -0.68 -13.94 0.07
CA ARG A 16 -0.06 -15.01 -0.71
C ARG A 16 -0.20 -14.78 -2.22
N PRO A 17 0.82 -15.16 -3.01
CA PRO A 17 0.73 -15.08 -4.46
C PRO A 17 -0.33 -16.06 -4.98
N PHE A 18 -1.09 -15.61 -5.98
CA PHE A 18 -2.11 -16.43 -6.64
C PHE A 18 -1.50 -17.38 -7.66
N ARG A 19 -0.57 -16.84 -8.45
CA ARG A 19 -0.06 -17.45 -9.68
C ARG A 19 1.35 -17.99 -9.49
N GLY A 20 1.66 -19.03 -10.28
CA GLY A 20 3.02 -19.52 -10.46
C GLY A 20 3.68 -18.88 -11.68
N HIS A 21 4.96 -19.18 -11.88
CA HIS A 21 5.69 -18.76 -13.08
C HIS A 21 5.10 -19.38 -14.36
N ASP A 22 4.66 -20.64 -14.28
CA ASP A 22 3.95 -21.34 -15.34
C ASP A 22 2.70 -22.02 -14.77
N GLU A 23 1.52 -21.61 -15.25
CA GLU A 23 0.25 -22.22 -14.86
C GLU A 23 -0.28 -23.27 -15.85
N GLY A 24 0.56 -23.70 -16.81
CA GLY A 24 0.25 -24.72 -17.81
C GLY A 24 0.02 -26.11 -17.21
N GLU A 25 -0.64 -26.99 -17.94
CA GLU A 25 -1.02 -28.32 -17.41
C GLU A 25 0.18 -29.21 -17.05
N LYS A 26 1.32 -29.00 -17.69
CA LYS A 26 2.57 -29.76 -17.47
C LYS A 26 3.46 -29.15 -16.38
N SER A 27 3.12 -27.98 -15.85
CA SER A 27 3.89 -27.33 -14.79
C SER A 27 3.72 -28.05 -13.45
N ASN A 28 4.81 -28.20 -12.72
CA ASN A 28 4.82 -28.75 -11.36
C ASN A 28 4.29 -27.76 -10.31
N GLN A 29 4.31 -26.46 -10.60
CA GLN A 29 3.87 -25.40 -9.69
C GLN A 29 2.98 -24.40 -10.43
N LYS A 30 1.68 -24.70 -10.49
CA LYS A 30 0.71 -23.93 -11.29
C LYS A 30 0.22 -22.65 -10.60
N GLY A 31 0.76 -22.33 -9.43
CA GLY A 31 0.32 -21.24 -8.56
C GLY A 31 -0.61 -21.69 -7.44
N LEU A 32 -0.52 -21.00 -6.30
CA LEU A 32 -1.21 -21.38 -5.07
C LEU A 32 -2.73 -21.48 -5.26
N PHE A 33 -3.32 -20.61 -6.07
CA PHE A 33 -4.75 -20.65 -6.36
C PHE A 33 -5.15 -21.98 -7.01
N LYS A 34 -4.47 -22.38 -8.09
CA LYS A 34 -4.78 -23.63 -8.79
C LYS A 34 -4.47 -24.86 -7.93
N GLU A 35 -3.38 -24.85 -7.18
CA GLU A 35 -3.03 -25.96 -6.28
C GLU A 35 -4.08 -26.17 -5.17
N ILE A 36 -4.57 -25.08 -4.56
CA ILE A 36 -5.63 -25.16 -3.56
C ILE A 36 -6.93 -25.67 -4.22
N VAL A 37 -7.32 -25.13 -5.37
CA VAL A 37 -8.52 -25.58 -6.09
C VAL A 37 -8.45 -27.08 -6.43
N ASN A 38 -7.30 -27.55 -6.93
CA ASN A 38 -7.08 -28.97 -7.22
C ASN A 38 -7.13 -29.83 -5.96
N THR A 39 -6.62 -29.31 -4.84
CA THR A 39 -6.70 -30.00 -3.55
C THR A 39 -8.13 -30.13 -3.08
N PHE A 40 -8.93 -29.06 -3.14
CA PHE A 40 -10.37 -29.11 -2.82
C PHE A 40 -11.13 -30.07 -3.73
N ALA A 41 -10.79 -30.13 -5.02
CA ALA A 41 -11.42 -31.05 -5.96
C ALA A 41 -11.15 -32.54 -5.64
N LYS A 42 -10.11 -32.87 -4.88
CA LYS A 42 -9.88 -34.25 -4.40
C LYS A 42 -10.89 -34.68 -3.34
N TYR A 43 -11.43 -33.73 -2.57
CA TYR A 43 -12.30 -34.01 -1.42
C TYR A 43 -13.78 -33.66 -1.69
N GLU A 44 -14.08 -32.74 -2.62
CA GLU A 44 -15.44 -32.38 -3.00
C GLU A 44 -15.85 -33.02 -4.34
N ILE A 45 -16.77 -33.98 -4.29
CA ILE A 45 -17.32 -34.68 -5.49
C ILE A 45 -17.89 -33.68 -6.50
N VAL A 46 -18.68 -32.69 -6.04
CA VAL A 46 -19.30 -31.70 -6.93
C VAL A 46 -18.26 -30.88 -7.70
N LEU A 47 -17.16 -30.49 -7.03
CA LEU A 47 -16.11 -29.71 -7.67
C LEU A 47 -15.29 -30.58 -8.64
N LYS A 48 -15.07 -31.85 -8.28
CA LYS A 48 -14.43 -32.83 -9.15
C LYS A 48 -15.23 -33.06 -10.44
N GLU A 49 -16.52 -33.38 -10.31
CA GLU A 49 -17.42 -33.59 -11.45
C GLU A 49 -17.51 -32.35 -12.34
N HIS A 50 -17.54 -31.16 -11.76
CA HIS A 50 -17.52 -29.91 -12.51
C HIS A 50 -16.24 -29.74 -13.36
N PHE A 51 -15.07 -30.19 -12.86
CA PHE A 51 -13.83 -30.10 -13.62
C PHE A 51 -13.65 -31.20 -14.66
N GLU A 52 -14.17 -32.40 -14.39
CA GLU A 52 -14.06 -33.56 -15.28
C GLU A 52 -15.12 -33.53 -16.38
N ASN A 53 -16.38 -33.26 -16.02
CA ASN A 53 -17.54 -33.36 -16.91
C ASN A 53 -18.12 -32.00 -17.32
N GLY A 54 -17.72 -30.92 -16.64
CA GLY A 54 -18.22 -29.59 -16.93
C GLY A 54 -17.64 -29.00 -18.23
N PRO A 55 -18.31 -27.98 -18.79
CA PRO A 55 -17.87 -27.37 -20.03
C PRO A 55 -16.54 -26.63 -19.83
N LYS A 56 -15.60 -26.81 -20.77
CA LYS A 56 -14.20 -26.34 -20.63
C LYS A 56 -14.07 -24.82 -20.38
N ASN A 57 -15.03 -24.03 -20.85
CA ASN A 57 -15.09 -22.58 -20.66
C ASN A 57 -15.58 -22.16 -19.25
N ALA A 58 -16.14 -23.07 -18.46
CA ALA A 58 -16.68 -22.79 -17.13
C ALA A 58 -15.78 -23.32 -16.00
N LYS A 59 -14.49 -23.56 -16.25
CA LYS A 59 -13.56 -24.00 -15.18
C LYS A 59 -13.29 -22.91 -14.15
N TYR A 60 -13.39 -21.63 -14.50
CA TYR A 60 -13.16 -20.50 -13.58
C TYR A 60 -11.78 -20.49 -12.88
N THR A 61 -10.78 -21.18 -13.44
CA THR A 61 -9.42 -21.27 -12.87
C THR A 61 -8.35 -20.50 -13.65
N SER A 62 -8.71 -19.94 -14.81
CA SER A 62 -7.77 -19.19 -15.64
C SER A 62 -7.30 -17.91 -14.94
N ASN A 63 -6.12 -17.45 -15.31
CA ASN A 63 -5.56 -16.18 -14.85
C ASN A 63 -6.55 -15.01 -15.00
N ARG A 64 -7.29 -14.95 -16.11
CA ARG A 64 -8.34 -13.94 -16.37
C ARG A 64 -9.44 -14.00 -15.31
N ILE A 65 -9.96 -15.18 -15.01
CA ILE A 65 -11.01 -15.32 -13.99
C ILE A 65 -10.47 -15.02 -12.59
N GLN A 66 -9.22 -15.39 -12.29
CA GLN A 66 -8.59 -14.99 -11.02
C GLN A 66 -8.57 -13.45 -10.88
N ASN A 67 -8.23 -12.72 -11.95
CA ASN A 67 -8.28 -11.25 -11.97
C ASN A 67 -9.73 -10.72 -11.81
N ASP A 68 -10.70 -11.36 -12.45
CA ASP A 68 -12.11 -10.96 -12.35
C ASP A 68 -12.63 -11.15 -10.91
N LEU A 69 -12.23 -12.23 -10.23
CA LEU A 69 -12.53 -12.47 -8.81
C LEU A 69 -11.89 -11.41 -7.91
N ILE A 70 -10.61 -11.10 -8.12
CA ILE A 70 -9.89 -10.06 -7.37
C ILE A 70 -10.58 -8.70 -7.56
N SER A 71 -10.92 -8.35 -8.80
CA SER A 71 -11.59 -7.10 -9.15
C SER A 71 -12.99 -7.02 -8.53
N SER A 72 -13.72 -8.14 -8.51
CA SER A 72 -15.04 -8.21 -7.89
C SER A 72 -14.98 -7.99 -6.38
N ILE A 73 -14.03 -8.64 -5.70
CA ILE A 73 -13.80 -8.44 -4.26
C ILE A 73 -13.38 -7.00 -3.99
N HIS A 74 -12.45 -6.46 -4.78
CA HIS A 74 -12.02 -5.07 -4.68
C HIS A 74 -13.20 -4.11 -4.78
N ASN A 75 -14.09 -4.30 -5.76
CA ASN A 75 -15.27 -3.44 -5.93
C ASN A 75 -16.21 -3.48 -4.73
N VAL A 76 -16.42 -4.64 -4.12
CA VAL A 76 -17.25 -4.78 -2.91
C VAL A 76 -16.57 -4.08 -1.72
N LEU A 77 -15.26 -4.27 -1.53
CA LEU A 77 -14.50 -3.63 -0.47
C LEU A 77 -14.50 -2.11 -0.61
N ILE A 78 -14.24 -1.59 -1.80
CA ILE A 78 -14.26 -0.15 -2.08
C ILE A 78 -15.64 0.44 -1.81
N LYS A 79 -16.72 -0.23 -2.22
CA LYS A 79 -18.08 0.24 -1.92
C LYS A 79 -18.36 0.31 -0.43
N LYS A 80 -17.89 -0.68 0.34
CA LYS A 80 -18.00 -0.69 1.80
C LYS A 80 -17.22 0.47 2.41
N VAL A 81 -15.94 0.60 2.06
CA VAL A 81 -15.08 1.70 2.55
C VAL A 81 -15.68 3.06 2.20
N LYS A 82 -16.22 3.25 1.00
CA LYS A 82 -16.92 4.49 0.65
C LYS A 82 -18.11 4.77 1.58
N ALA A 83 -18.92 3.77 1.90
CA ALA A 83 -20.05 3.94 2.79
C ALA A 83 -19.60 4.30 4.21
N ASP A 84 -18.54 3.65 4.71
CA ASP A 84 -17.97 3.89 6.04
C ASP A 84 -17.39 5.31 6.18
N LEU A 85 -17.03 5.96 5.07
CA LEU A 85 -16.41 7.30 5.04
C LEU A 85 -17.38 8.43 4.70
N GLN A 86 -18.65 8.13 4.44
CA GLN A 86 -19.63 9.17 4.16
C GLN A 86 -19.90 10.01 5.41
N ASN A 87 -19.72 11.32 5.28
CA ASN A 87 -19.96 12.30 6.35
C ASN A 87 -19.09 12.12 7.61
N VAL A 88 -17.94 11.45 7.49
CA VAL A 88 -16.99 11.26 8.59
C VAL A 88 -15.83 12.24 8.46
N TYR A 89 -15.34 12.75 9.58
CA TYR A 89 -14.10 13.53 9.60
C TYR A 89 -12.89 12.59 9.49
N VAL A 90 -11.99 12.90 8.56
CA VAL A 90 -10.86 12.04 8.22
C VAL A 90 -9.54 12.78 8.31
N SER A 91 -8.49 12.03 8.60
CA SER A 91 -7.11 12.44 8.44
C SER A 91 -6.44 11.59 7.37
N ILE A 92 -5.56 12.20 6.58
CA ILE A 92 -4.87 11.54 5.47
C ILE A 92 -3.43 11.31 5.87
N LEU A 93 -2.95 10.10 5.68
CA LEU A 93 -1.54 9.73 5.78
C LEU A 93 -1.09 9.35 4.37
N ALA A 94 -0.03 10.00 3.88
CA ALA A 94 0.56 9.60 2.61
C ALA A 94 2.08 9.53 2.75
N ASP A 95 2.64 8.49 2.13
CA ASP A 95 4.08 8.23 2.18
C ASP A 95 4.58 7.77 0.80
N GLU A 96 5.78 8.22 0.46
CA GLU A 96 6.42 7.94 -0.82
C GLU A 96 7.48 6.85 -0.65
N THR A 97 7.52 5.92 -1.60
CA THR A 97 8.56 4.91 -1.67
C THR A 97 8.92 4.64 -3.12
N SER A 98 10.21 4.43 -3.39
CA SER A 98 10.68 3.96 -4.68
C SER A 98 10.58 2.42 -4.74
N ASP A 99 10.09 1.87 -5.85
CA ASP A 99 10.12 0.43 -6.09
C ASP A 99 11.46 -0.06 -6.67
N VAL A 100 11.58 -1.37 -6.88
CA VAL A 100 12.80 -2.01 -7.43
C VAL A 100 13.15 -1.49 -8.83
N GLY A 101 12.16 -0.99 -9.57
CA GLY A 101 12.35 -0.37 -10.88
C GLY A 101 12.66 1.13 -10.82
N HIS A 102 12.93 1.67 -9.63
CA HIS A 102 13.10 3.11 -9.37
C HIS A 102 11.88 3.93 -9.80
N HIS A 103 10.68 3.37 -9.67
CA HIS A 103 9.45 4.12 -9.85
C HIS A 103 8.90 4.54 -8.50
N GLU A 104 8.58 5.83 -8.39
CA GLU A 104 7.98 6.40 -7.19
C GLU A 104 6.52 5.95 -7.04
N GLN A 105 6.17 5.50 -5.84
CA GLN A 105 4.84 5.08 -5.47
C GLN A 105 4.39 5.80 -4.21
N LEU A 106 3.15 6.30 -4.24
CA LEU A 106 2.51 6.99 -3.14
C LEU A 106 1.47 6.08 -2.50
N SER A 107 1.74 5.67 -1.26
CA SER A 107 0.78 4.95 -0.43
C SER A 107 -0.15 5.94 0.24
N ILE A 108 -1.46 5.70 0.19
CA ILE A 108 -2.46 6.55 0.85
C ILE A 108 -3.27 5.72 1.84
N VAL A 109 -3.23 6.16 3.07
CA VAL A 109 -4.01 5.64 4.19
C VAL A 109 -4.85 6.76 4.75
N ILE A 110 -6.06 6.44 5.18
CA ILE A 110 -6.88 7.36 5.95
C ILE A 110 -7.06 6.85 7.36
N ARG A 111 -7.17 7.78 8.29
CA ARG A 111 -7.54 7.50 9.68
C ARG A 111 -8.80 8.29 10.01
N TYR A 112 -9.79 7.58 10.55
CA TYR A 112 -11.05 8.13 11.01
C TYR A 112 -11.48 7.45 12.30
N PHE A 113 -12.47 8.00 12.99
CA PHE A 113 -13.04 7.37 14.18
C PHE A 113 -14.27 6.55 13.78
N ASP A 114 -14.28 5.26 14.14
CA ASP A 114 -15.43 4.39 13.95
C ASP A 114 -16.29 4.42 15.22
N ASP A 115 -17.45 5.06 15.12
CA ASP A 115 -18.40 5.19 16.23
C ASP A 115 -18.99 3.85 16.68
N GLN A 116 -19.08 2.86 15.79
CA GLN A 116 -19.62 1.53 16.13
C GLN A 116 -18.61 0.71 16.92
N MET A 117 -17.34 0.75 16.51
CA MET A 117 -16.25 0.08 17.23
C MET A 117 -15.66 0.92 18.37
N ASN A 118 -16.05 2.19 18.48
CA ASN A 118 -15.55 3.16 19.45
C ASN A 118 -14.02 3.25 19.47
N ARG A 119 -13.38 3.31 18.29
CA ARG A 119 -11.92 3.37 18.16
C ARG A 119 -11.49 4.05 16.85
N PRO A 120 -10.27 4.61 16.79
CA PRO A 120 -9.68 5.02 15.53
C PRO A 120 -9.43 3.80 14.64
N VAL A 121 -9.75 3.95 13.35
CA VAL A 121 -9.53 2.95 12.31
C VAL A 121 -8.66 3.57 11.23
N GLU A 122 -7.67 2.78 10.80
CA GLU A 122 -6.81 3.11 9.67
C GLU A 122 -7.16 2.20 8.49
N THR A 123 -7.45 2.81 7.35
CA THR A 123 -7.83 2.09 6.14
C THR A 123 -6.91 2.51 5.01
N PHE A 124 -6.21 1.54 4.44
CA PHE A 124 -5.47 1.72 3.20
C PHE A 124 -6.44 1.94 2.03
N LEU A 125 -6.23 3.02 1.27
CA LEU A 125 -7.11 3.40 0.16
C LEU A 125 -6.55 2.98 -1.20
N ASP A 126 -5.28 3.31 -1.44
CA ASP A 126 -4.64 3.06 -2.72
C ASP A 126 -3.11 3.19 -2.64
N LEU A 127 -2.44 2.57 -3.61
CA LEU A 127 -1.01 2.72 -3.87
C LEU A 127 -0.86 3.17 -5.31
N VAL A 128 -0.44 4.42 -5.50
CA VAL A 128 -0.44 5.06 -6.82
C VAL A 128 0.97 5.33 -7.29
N ARG A 129 1.27 4.87 -8.50
CA ARG A 129 2.53 5.20 -9.16
C ARG A 129 2.52 6.67 -9.57
N LEU A 130 3.52 7.41 -9.12
CA LEU A 130 3.73 8.80 -9.50
C LEU A 130 4.59 8.88 -10.77
N VAL A 131 4.20 9.75 -11.69
CA VAL A 131 5.00 10.08 -12.88
C VAL A 131 6.06 11.15 -12.55
N SER A 132 5.76 12.00 -11.57
CA SER A 132 6.64 13.07 -11.10
C SER A 132 6.44 13.28 -9.60
N VAL A 133 7.53 13.57 -8.90
CA VAL A 133 7.63 13.78 -7.44
C VAL A 133 7.56 15.27 -7.08
N ASN A 134 6.80 16.06 -7.85
CA ASN A 134 6.53 17.45 -7.52
C ASN A 134 5.24 17.58 -6.70
N ALA A 135 5.17 18.63 -5.87
CA ALA A 135 4.04 18.82 -4.95
C ALA A 135 2.67 18.89 -5.65
N GLU A 136 2.63 19.40 -6.89
CA GLU A 136 1.40 19.45 -7.71
C GLU A 136 0.92 18.06 -8.10
N SER A 137 1.82 17.20 -8.57
CA SER A 137 1.50 15.84 -9.01
C SER A 137 1.03 14.99 -7.84
N ILE A 138 1.71 15.10 -6.69
CA ILE A 138 1.34 14.40 -5.46
C ILE A 138 -0.03 14.88 -4.98
N PHE A 139 -0.23 16.20 -4.88
CA PHE A 139 -1.50 16.77 -4.49
C PHE A 139 -2.65 16.32 -5.41
N THR A 140 -2.42 16.35 -6.72
CA THR A 140 -3.41 15.91 -7.72
C THR A 140 -3.71 14.42 -7.60
N ALA A 141 -2.69 13.58 -7.39
CA ALA A 141 -2.86 12.14 -7.20
C ALA A 141 -3.72 11.85 -5.96
N ILE A 142 -3.41 12.48 -4.82
CA ILE A 142 -4.19 12.34 -3.59
C ILE A 142 -5.63 12.86 -3.81
N SER A 143 -5.78 14.03 -4.42
CA SER A 143 -7.09 14.64 -4.68
C SER A 143 -7.98 13.75 -5.55
N ASN A 144 -7.42 13.15 -6.60
CA ASN A 144 -8.15 12.23 -7.48
C ASN A 144 -8.67 11.01 -6.73
N ILE A 145 -7.90 10.48 -5.78
CA ILE A 145 -8.32 9.33 -4.98
C ILE A 145 -9.39 9.77 -3.99
N ILE A 146 -9.15 10.82 -3.23
CA ILE A 146 -10.05 11.25 -2.14
C ILE A 146 -11.38 11.76 -2.70
N HIS A 147 -11.36 12.62 -3.71
CA HIS A 147 -12.57 13.20 -4.29
C HIS A 147 -13.18 12.31 -5.36
N SER A 148 -12.43 12.00 -6.42
CA SER A 148 -12.99 11.30 -7.57
C SER A 148 -13.28 9.83 -7.28
N LYS A 149 -12.37 9.15 -6.55
CA LYS A 149 -12.59 7.75 -6.18
C LYS A 149 -13.49 7.62 -4.96
N PHE A 150 -13.25 8.33 -3.84
CA PHE A 150 -13.99 8.10 -2.59
C PHE A 150 -15.10 9.10 -2.28
N GLY A 151 -15.18 10.25 -2.96
CA GLY A 151 -16.26 11.23 -2.78
C GLY A 151 -16.18 12.02 -1.46
N ILE A 152 -15.00 12.09 -0.83
CA ILE A 152 -14.80 12.81 0.43
C ILE A 152 -14.67 14.30 0.15
N GLY A 153 -15.33 15.16 0.92
CA GLY A 153 -15.24 16.62 0.76
C GLY A 153 -14.02 17.22 1.47
N TRP A 154 -13.51 18.37 0.98
CA TRP A 154 -12.40 19.08 1.62
C TRP A 154 -12.69 19.51 3.06
N SER A 155 -13.96 19.80 3.37
CA SER A 155 -14.44 20.15 4.70
C SER A 155 -14.39 19.00 5.71
N SER A 156 -14.41 17.76 5.22
CA SER A 156 -14.31 16.55 6.05
C SER A 156 -12.86 16.21 6.42
N ILE A 157 -11.89 16.77 5.70
CA ILE A 157 -10.47 16.53 5.98
C ILE A 157 -10.04 17.48 7.10
N ILE A 158 -9.61 16.92 8.23
CA ILE A 158 -9.19 17.69 9.41
C ILE A 158 -7.67 17.74 9.56
N ALA A 159 -6.96 16.74 9.05
CA ALA A 159 -5.51 16.67 9.16
C ALA A 159 -4.86 15.91 8.01
N VAL A 160 -3.61 16.26 7.75
CA VAL A 160 -2.72 15.56 6.82
C VAL A 160 -1.41 15.22 7.52
N CYS A 161 -0.90 14.01 7.28
CA CYS A 161 0.33 13.50 7.85
C CYS A 161 1.26 13.07 6.71
N PHE A 162 2.34 13.82 6.54
CA PHE A 162 3.34 13.55 5.50
C PHE A 162 4.75 13.58 6.10
N ASP A 163 5.72 13.12 5.33
CA ASP A 163 7.13 13.20 5.71
C ASP A 163 7.64 14.65 5.75
N GLY A 164 8.90 14.80 6.19
CA GLY A 164 9.55 16.08 6.33
C GLY A 164 10.16 16.62 5.03
N ALA A 165 10.04 15.90 3.91
CA ALA A 165 10.61 16.34 2.65
C ALA A 165 10.03 17.69 2.25
N SER A 166 10.85 18.56 1.65
CA SER A 166 10.43 19.92 1.27
C SER A 166 9.22 19.94 0.34
N THR A 167 9.11 18.92 -0.54
CA THR A 167 7.97 18.72 -1.42
C THR A 167 6.67 18.46 -0.65
N MET A 168 6.72 17.77 0.48
CA MET A 168 5.55 17.37 1.26
C MET A 168 5.20 18.38 2.36
N SER A 169 6.21 18.80 3.13
CA SER A 169 6.10 19.68 4.31
C SER A 169 6.28 21.17 3.99
N GLY A 170 6.67 21.52 2.76
CA GLY A 170 7.01 22.88 2.38
C GLY A 170 5.89 23.89 2.63
N ASN A 171 6.19 24.94 3.41
CA ASN A 171 5.22 25.98 3.77
C ASN A 171 4.85 26.93 2.62
N ILE A 172 5.68 27.00 1.56
CA ILE A 172 5.49 27.91 0.42
C ILE A 172 4.88 27.19 -0.78
N GLY A 173 5.38 25.99 -1.11
CA GLY A 173 4.95 25.25 -2.30
C GLY A 173 4.79 23.74 -2.09
N GLY A 174 4.86 23.26 -0.85
CA GLY A 174 4.71 21.84 -0.55
C GLY A 174 3.25 21.38 -0.57
N VAL A 175 3.05 20.06 -0.55
CA VAL A 175 1.73 19.42 -0.55
C VAL A 175 0.88 19.93 0.62
N GLN A 176 1.45 20.06 1.82
CA GLN A 176 0.78 20.66 2.98
C GLN A 176 0.13 22.02 2.65
N ARG A 177 0.85 22.91 1.96
CA ARG A 177 0.35 24.25 1.66
C ARG A 177 -0.88 24.19 0.74
N LYS A 178 -0.84 23.31 -0.26
CA LYS A 178 -1.95 23.08 -1.20
C LYS A 178 -3.21 22.57 -0.48
N PHE A 179 -3.04 21.67 0.49
CA PHE A 179 -4.17 21.24 1.34
C PHE A 179 -4.73 22.40 2.16
N LYS A 180 -3.87 23.25 2.74
CA LYS A 180 -4.32 24.44 3.50
C LYS A 180 -5.02 25.49 2.62
N GLU A 181 -4.70 25.57 1.34
CA GLU A 181 -5.40 26.43 0.38
C GLU A 181 -6.82 25.95 0.09
N MET A 182 -7.08 24.63 0.14
CA MET A 182 -8.42 24.06 0.00
C MET A 182 -9.24 24.15 1.28
N ASN A 183 -8.61 23.97 2.44
CA ASN A 183 -9.26 24.13 3.75
C ASN A 183 -8.22 24.62 4.77
N ALA A 184 -8.37 25.88 5.19
CA ALA A 184 -7.45 26.54 6.10
C ALA A 184 -7.37 25.88 7.49
N ASN A 185 -8.37 25.08 7.88
CA ASN A 185 -8.42 24.39 9.16
C ASN A 185 -7.65 23.06 9.17
N ILE A 186 -7.11 22.62 8.03
CA ILE A 186 -6.34 21.37 7.96
C ILE A 186 -5.05 21.49 8.79
N LEU A 187 -4.93 20.59 9.76
CA LEU A 187 -3.73 20.43 10.56
C LEU A 187 -2.68 19.61 9.82
N TYR A 188 -1.45 20.08 9.83
CA TYR A 188 -0.31 19.28 9.36
C TYR A 188 0.35 18.59 10.54
N VAL A 189 0.56 17.29 10.40
CA VAL A 189 1.30 16.45 11.32
C VAL A 189 2.55 15.96 10.60
N HIS A 190 3.71 16.30 11.13
CA HIS A 190 4.97 15.77 10.61
C HIS A 190 5.10 14.30 11.03
N CYS A 191 5.41 13.41 10.10
CA CYS A 191 5.64 12.00 10.36
C CYS A 191 6.64 11.79 11.52
N TYR A 192 6.15 11.22 12.63
CA TYR A 192 6.98 10.98 13.81
C TYR A 192 8.08 9.94 13.57
N ALA A 193 7.86 8.96 12.70
CA ALA A 193 8.91 8.02 12.32
C ALA A 193 10.08 8.75 11.64
N HIS A 194 9.77 9.71 10.76
CA HIS A 194 10.78 10.56 10.14
C HIS A 194 11.45 11.48 11.16
N CYS A 195 10.70 12.11 12.06
CA CYS A 195 11.25 12.93 13.15
C CYS A 195 12.21 12.15 14.05
N LEU A 196 11.85 10.91 14.40
CA LEU A 196 12.68 10.03 15.22
C LEU A 196 13.97 9.68 14.47
N ASN A 197 13.87 9.32 13.19
CA ASN A 197 15.04 9.02 12.36
C ASN A 197 15.98 10.24 12.28
N LEU A 198 15.45 11.45 12.03
CA LEU A 198 16.24 12.68 12.04
C LEU A 198 16.88 12.95 13.40
N SER A 199 16.18 12.70 14.50
CA SER A 199 16.70 12.88 15.86
C SER A 199 17.88 11.92 16.13
N LEU A 200 17.76 10.66 15.70
CA LEU A 200 18.83 9.67 15.81
C LEU A 200 20.04 10.06 14.96
N ILE A 201 19.83 10.41 13.68
CA ILE A 201 20.90 10.88 12.79
C ILE A 201 21.60 12.10 13.40
N ASN A 202 20.85 13.09 13.87
CA ASN A 202 21.42 14.29 14.47
C ASN A 202 22.22 13.97 15.74
N SER A 203 21.74 13.06 16.59
CA SER A 203 22.49 12.69 17.80
C SER A 203 23.85 12.04 17.50
N ILE A 204 23.97 11.31 16.39
CA ILE A 204 25.21 10.65 15.96
C ILE A 204 26.11 11.61 15.17
N THR A 205 25.52 12.46 14.33
CA THR A 205 26.25 13.30 13.35
C THR A 205 26.49 14.74 13.79
N SER A 206 25.83 15.20 14.86
CA SER A 206 25.89 16.60 15.30
C SER A 206 27.33 17.12 15.45
N ASN A 207 27.57 18.32 14.93
CA ASN A 207 28.88 19.01 15.00
C ASN A 207 29.21 19.58 16.40
N THR A 208 28.45 19.21 17.42
CA THR A 208 28.73 19.56 18.81
C THR A 208 29.89 18.74 19.38
N SER A 209 30.59 19.30 20.36
CA SER A 209 31.78 18.77 21.04
C SER A 209 31.63 17.38 21.69
N ASN A 210 30.41 16.82 21.73
CA ASN A 210 30.09 15.47 22.20
C ASN A 210 29.61 14.56 21.06
N LYS A 211 30.32 14.52 19.92
CA LYS A 211 30.12 13.44 18.94
C LYS A 211 30.34 12.10 19.63
N ASN A 212 29.38 11.19 19.54
CA ASN A 212 29.61 9.80 19.92
C ASN A 212 30.49 9.13 18.84
N GLN A 213 31.78 9.44 18.90
CA GLN A 213 32.78 9.05 17.90
C GLN A 213 32.84 7.54 17.71
N VAL A 214 32.57 6.77 18.75
CA VAL A 214 32.53 5.31 18.71
C VAL A 214 31.44 4.82 17.77
N VAL A 215 30.21 5.32 17.94
CA VAL A 215 29.06 4.95 17.11
C VAL A 215 29.23 5.45 15.68
N PHE A 216 29.70 6.68 15.49
CA PHE A 216 29.94 7.24 14.17
C PHE A 216 31.00 6.43 13.40
N ASN A 217 32.13 6.13 14.03
CA ASN A 217 33.20 5.34 13.41
C ASN A 217 32.73 3.91 13.10
N PHE A 218 31.99 3.27 14.02
CA PHE A 218 31.43 1.94 13.80
C PHE A 218 30.53 1.90 12.55
N LEU A 219 29.56 2.81 12.46
CA LEU A 219 28.66 2.90 11.31
C LEU A 219 29.42 3.24 10.02
N GLY A 220 30.43 4.11 10.10
CA GLY A 220 31.32 4.41 8.98
C GLY A 220 32.09 3.19 8.48
N SER A 221 32.64 2.36 9.39
CA SER A 221 33.32 1.12 9.01
C SER A 221 32.37 0.10 8.39
N VAL A 222 31.15 -0.04 8.92
CA VAL A 222 30.12 -0.92 8.33
C VAL A 222 29.73 -0.44 6.93
N GLN A 223 29.50 0.87 6.76
CA GLN A 223 29.18 1.45 5.45
C GLN A 223 30.32 1.23 4.44
N PHE A 224 31.58 1.40 4.88
CA PHE A 224 32.74 1.13 4.04
C PHE A 224 32.80 -0.34 3.59
N LEU A 225 32.61 -1.28 4.51
CA LEU A 225 32.56 -2.71 4.18
C LEU A 225 31.41 -3.05 3.23
N TYR A 226 30.22 -2.49 3.48
CA TYR A 226 29.06 -2.65 2.62
C TYR A 226 29.36 -2.18 1.20
N SER A 227 29.86 -0.95 1.03
CA SER A 227 30.19 -0.39 -0.29
C SER A 227 31.33 -1.15 -0.98
N PHE A 228 32.28 -1.69 -0.22
CA PHE A 228 33.33 -2.56 -0.78
C PHE A 228 32.75 -3.87 -1.32
N ILE A 229 31.83 -4.51 -0.59
CA ILE A 229 31.19 -5.77 -1.02
C ILE A 229 30.28 -5.52 -2.22
N GLU A 230 29.44 -4.49 -2.18
CA GLU A 230 28.51 -4.13 -3.26
C GLU A 230 29.24 -3.71 -4.54
N GLY A 231 30.35 -2.96 -4.40
CA GLY A 231 31.17 -2.52 -5.52
C GLY A 231 32.16 -3.57 -6.04
N SER A 232 32.32 -4.71 -5.35
CA SER A 232 33.15 -5.80 -5.83
C SER A 232 32.40 -6.57 -6.91
N PRO A 233 32.97 -6.75 -8.12
CA PRO A 233 32.34 -7.55 -9.14
C PRO A 233 32.26 -9.01 -8.67
N THR A 234 31.04 -9.50 -8.46
CA THR A 234 30.73 -10.94 -8.41
C THR A 234 30.54 -11.48 -9.82
#